data_AF-A0A1A6FT54-F1
#
_entry.id   AF-A0A1A6FT54-F1
#
_cell.length_a   1.000
_cell.length_b   1.000
_cell.length_c   1.000
_cell.angle_alpha   90.00
_cell.angle_beta   90.00
_cell.angle_gamma   90.00
#
_symmetry.space_group_name_H-M   'P 1'
#
loop_
_entity.id
_entity.type
_entity.pdbx_description
1 polymer ?
#
loop_
_entity_poly.entity_id
_entity_poly.type
_entity_poly.pdbx_seq_one_letter_code
_entity_poly.pdbx_strand_id
1 'polypeptide(L)'
;MTYHTVLKTSADYIDAMKKAQLVASNITETMKSKGSNYRAFPYSVFYVFYEQYLTIIDDTIFNLSVSLGSIFLVTLVVLGCELWSAVIMCITIAMILVNMFGVMWLWGISLNAVSLVNLVMSCGISVEFCSHITRAFTMSIKGSRVSRAEEALAHMGSSVSMRGPRQGYSEMPEFHPECLSPEHSSTESERSSDPSAF
;
A
#
# COMPACT_ATOMS: atom_id res chain seq x y z
N MET A 1 -3.45 -30.04 23.42
CA MET A 1 -4.40 -28.97 23.03
C MET A 1 -4.62 -28.09 24.25
N THR A 2 -4.37 -26.79 24.15
CA THR A 2 -4.63 -25.80 25.21
C THR A 2 -5.37 -24.61 24.62
N TYR A 3 -5.94 -23.76 25.45
CA TYR A 3 -6.70 -22.58 25.03
C TYR A 3 -5.89 -21.31 25.30
N HIS A 4 -6.05 -20.32 24.42
CA HIS A 4 -5.57 -18.97 24.67
C HIS A 4 -6.47 -18.26 25.70
N THR A 5 -5.93 -17.26 26.38
CA THR A 5 -6.71 -16.32 27.18
C THR A 5 -7.65 -15.50 26.30
N VAL A 6 -8.57 -14.74 26.90
CA VAL A 6 -9.46 -13.86 26.14
C VAL A 6 -8.63 -12.77 25.45
N LEU A 7 -8.63 -12.75 24.12
CA LEU A 7 -7.96 -11.76 23.27
C LEU A 7 -9.02 -10.82 22.69
N LYS A 8 -8.83 -9.51 22.84
CA LYS A 8 -9.82 -8.51 22.37
C LYS A 8 -9.24 -7.54 21.35
N THR A 9 -7.95 -7.19 21.47
CA THR A 9 -7.30 -6.23 20.60
C THR A 9 -6.30 -6.89 19.66
N SER A 10 -6.00 -6.26 18.53
CA SER A 10 -4.98 -6.74 17.57
C SER A 10 -3.61 -6.91 18.23
N ALA A 11 -3.24 -6.03 19.16
CA ALA A 11 -2.02 -6.14 19.95
C ALA A 11 -1.98 -7.43 20.79
N ASP A 12 -3.10 -7.82 21.40
CA ASP A 12 -3.20 -9.06 22.19
C ASP A 12 -2.98 -10.29 21.31
N TYR A 13 -3.55 -10.32 20.10
CA TYR A 13 -3.36 -11.42 19.16
C TYR A 13 -1.90 -11.56 18.71
N ILE A 14 -1.23 -10.43 18.45
CA ILE A 14 0.19 -10.42 18.07
C ILE A 14 1.06 -10.90 19.24
N ASP A 15 0.80 -10.43 20.46
CA ASP A 15 1.56 -10.82 21.65
C ASP A 15 1.36 -12.30 22.01
N ALA A 16 0.11 -12.79 21.94
CA ALA A 16 -0.20 -14.19 22.16
C ALA A 16 0.51 -15.10 21.16
N MET A 17 0.60 -14.70 19.90
CA MET A 17 1.33 -15.42 18.86
C MET A 17 2.85 -15.42 19.13
N LYS A 18 3.43 -14.25 19.45
CA LYS A 18 4.86 -14.13 19.80
C LYS A 18 5.22 -15.04 20.97
N LYS A 19 4.42 -15.03 22.03
CA LYS A 19 4.61 -15.89 23.21
C LYS A 19 4.46 -17.37 22.88
N ALA A 20 3.47 -17.73 22.06
CA ALA A 20 3.30 -19.12 21.64
C ALA A 20 4.50 -19.64 20.83
N GLN A 21 5.03 -18.84 19.90
CA GLN A 21 6.24 -19.19 19.14
C GLN A 21 7.48 -19.26 20.03
N LEU A 22 7.60 -18.38 21.03
CA LEU A 22 8.67 -18.42 22.02
C LEU A 22 8.64 -19.72 22.83
N VAL A 23 7.46 -20.13 23.31
CA VAL A 23 7.31 -21.41 24.03
C VAL A 23 7.65 -22.60 23.13
N ALA A 24 7.15 -22.60 21.89
CA ALA A 24 7.42 -23.67 20.94
C ALA A 24 8.90 -23.78 20.54
N SER A 25 9.59 -22.65 20.39
CA SER A 25 11.04 -22.63 20.11
C SER A 25 11.85 -23.13 21.31
N ASN A 26 11.51 -22.74 22.53
CA ASN A 26 12.15 -23.25 23.75
C ASN A 26 11.94 -24.77 23.93
N ILE A 27 10.72 -25.25 23.69
CA ILE A 27 10.42 -26.70 23.68
C ILE A 27 11.23 -27.42 22.59
N THR A 28 11.35 -26.82 21.41
CA THR A 28 12.14 -27.39 20.32
C THR A 28 13.62 -27.46 20.70
N GLU A 29 14.17 -26.43 21.33
CA GLU A 29 15.56 -26.36 21.74
C GLU A 29 15.90 -27.35 22.86
N THR A 30 15.05 -27.45 23.88
CA THR A 30 15.20 -28.41 24.99
C THR A 30 15.08 -29.86 24.51
N MET A 31 14.24 -30.11 23.50
CA MET A 31 14.12 -31.43 22.91
C MET A 31 15.13 -31.70 21.79
N LYS A 32 15.94 -30.75 21.34
CA LYS A 32 16.79 -30.92 20.15
C LYS A 32 17.94 -31.89 20.41
N SER A 33 17.75 -33.17 20.04
CA SER A 33 18.82 -34.17 20.04
C SER A 33 19.71 -34.03 18.79
N LYS A 34 21.01 -34.30 18.94
CA LYS A 34 22.00 -34.24 17.83
C LYS A 34 21.58 -35.19 16.69
N GLY A 35 21.10 -34.61 15.60
CA GLY A 35 20.78 -35.33 14.36
C GLY A 35 19.29 -35.37 13.98
N SER A 36 18.39 -34.79 14.78
CA SER A 36 16.96 -34.78 14.47
C SER A 36 16.44 -33.43 13.94
N ASN A 37 15.63 -33.49 12.88
CA ASN A 37 14.98 -32.35 12.21
C ASN A 37 13.49 -32.21 12.60
N TYR A 38 13.12 -32.37 13.88
CA TYR A 38 11.76 -32.02 14.33
C TYR A 38 11.73 -30.61 14.94
N ARG A 39 10.60 -29.93 14.74
CA ARG A 39 10.29 -28.62 15.31
C ARG A 39 8.89 -28.68 15.90
N ALA A 40 8.73 -28.21 17.13
CA ALA A 40 7.41 -27.92 17.69
C ALA A 40 6.95 -26.57 17.14
N PHE A 41 5.71 -26.48 16.67
CA PHE A 41 5.11 -25.23 16.21
C PHE A 41 3.70 -25.09 16.81
N PRO A 42 3.31 -23.89 17.27
CA PRO A 42 1.97 -23.65 17.75
C PRO A 42 1.04 -23.40 16.54
N TYR A 43 -0.17 -23.95 16.58
CA TYR A 43 -1.17 -23.74 15.52
C TYR A 43 -2.46 -23.20 16.11
N SER A 44 -3.00 -22.16 15.47
CA SER A 44 -4.31 -21.57 15.77
C SER A 44 -4.87 -20.91 14.52
N VAL A 45 -6.20 -20.88 14.37
CA VAL A 45 -6.90 -20.35 13.18
C VAL A 45 -6.55 -18.89 12.88
N PHE A 46 -6.30 -18.07 13.92
CA PHE A 46 -6.02 -16.65 13.74
C PHE A 46 -4.56 -16.35 13.39
N TYR A 47 -3.65 -17.33 13.41
CA TYR A 47 -2.23 -17.07 13.16
C TYR A 47 -1.97 -16.59 11.74
N VAL A 48 -2.61 -17.20 10.74
CA VAL A 48 -2.49 -16.79 9.33
C VAL A 48 -2.83 -15.31 9.10
N PHE A 49 -3.82 -14.77 9.81
CA PHE A 49 -4.22 -13.38 9.64
C PHE A 49 -3.31 -12.38 10.35
N TYR A 50 -2.75 -12.77 11.50
CA TYR A 50 -1.94 -11.88 12.34
C TYR A 50 -0.43 -11.95 12.07
N GLU A 51 0.04 -12.98 11.36
CA GLU A 51 1.45 -13.16 11.00
C GLU A 51 1.99 -11.97 10.19
N GLN A 52 1.20 -11.42 9.26
CA GLN A 52 1.58 -10.24 8.47
C GLN A 52 1.86 -8.99 9.32
N TYR A 53 1.21 -8.86 10.49
CA TYR A 53 1.41 -7.68 11.36
C TYR A 53 2.71 -7.78 12.17
N LEU A 54 3.37 -8.93 12.21
CA LEU A 54 4.68 -9.05 12.85
C LEU A 54 5.78 -8.35 12.06
N THR A 55 5.74 -8.43 10.73
CA THR A 55 6.80 -7.89 9.84
C THR A 55 6.38 -6.60 9.15
N ILE A 56 5.15 -6.11 9.38
CA ILE A 56 4.58 -4.99 8.63
C ILE A 56 5.42 -3.71 8.66
N ILE A 57 6.12 -3.44 9.76
CA ILE A 57 6.98 -2.25 9.88
C ILE A 57 8.21 -2.41 8.98
N ASP A 58 8.85 -3.57 9.01
CA ASP A 58 10.03 -3.88 8.19
C ASP A 58 9.65 -3.89 6.72
N ASP A 59 8.51 -4.49 6.38
CA ASP A 59 7.96 -4.50 5.02
C ASP A 59 7.64 -3.07 4.55
N THR A 60 7.11 -2.22 5.43
CA THR A 60 6.84 -0.80 5.12
C THR A 60 8.13 -0.04 4.83
N ILE A 61 9.14 -0.18 5.69
CA ILE A 61 10.43 0.51 5.54
C ILE A 61 11.13 0.02 4.27
N PHE A 62 11.15 -1.30 4.03
CA PHE A 62 11.75 -1.89 2.84
C PHE A 62 11.08 -1.37 1.57
N ASN A 63 9.76 -1.47 1.45
CA ASN A 63 9.04 -0.99 0.28
C ASN A 63 9.24 0.51 0.07
N LEU A 64 9.18 1.30 1.14
CA LEU A 64 9.38 2.75 1.05
C LEU A 64 10.81 3.11 0.59
N SER A 65 11.81 2.41 1.11
CA SER A 65 13.21 2.62 0.75
C SER A 65 13.49 2.25 -0.71
N VAL A 66 12.92 1.14 -1.19
CA VAL A 66 13.04 0.69 -2.58
C VAL A 66 12.34 1.68 -3.51
N SER A 67 11.14 2.15 -3.15
CA SER A 67 10.43 3.18 -3.92
C SER A 67 11.22 4.47 -3.98
N LEU A 68 11.73 4.98 -2.85
CA LEU A 68 12.56 6.19 -2.81
C LEU A 68 13.84 6.04 -3.64
N GLY A 69 14.51 4.90 -3.53
CA GLY A 69 15.72 4.60 -4.31
C GLY A 69 15.44 4.55 -5.82
N SER A 70 14.32 3.92 -6.21
CA SER A 70 13.87 3.87 -7.61
C SER A 70 13.59 5.28 -8.16
N ILE A 71 12.86 6.11 -7.40
CA ILE A 71 12.54 7.47 -7.83
C ILE A 71 13.81 8.33 -7.94
N PHE A 72 14.73 8.21 -6.99
CA PHE A 72 16.02 8.90 -7.05
C PHE A 72 16.80 8.50 -8.31
N LEU A 73 16.88 7.20 -8.61
CA LEU A 73 17.58 6.68 -9.77
C LEU A 73 16.95 7.18 -11.08
N VAL A 74 15.62 7.08 -11.22
CA VAL A 74 14.90 7.53 -12.42
C VAL A 74 15.07 9.05 -12.59
N THR A 75 14.94 9.82 -11.52
CA THR A 75 15.09 11.29 -11.57
C THR A 75 16.52 11.67 -11.98
N LEU A 76 17.53 10.98 -11.46
CA LEU A 76 18.94 11.22 -11.80
C LEU A 76 19.24 10.95 -13.27
N VAL A 77 18.66 9.88 -13.82
CA VAL A 77 18.79 9.52 -15.25
C VAL A 77 18.05 10.52 -16.14
N VAL A 78 16.80 10.85 -15.81
CA VAL A 78 15.95 11.73 -16.63
C VAL A 78 16.45 13.17 -16.68
N LEU A 79 17.09 13.66 -15.60
CA LEU A 79 17.64 15.02 -15.53
C LEU A 79 19.11 15.11 -15.99
N GLY A 80 19.73 14.01 -16.45
CA GLY A 80 21.08 14.06 -17.01
C GLY A 80 22.19 14.36 -16.00
N CYS A 81 22.14 13.75 -14.81
CA CYS A 81 23.15 13.87 -13.73
C CYS A 81 23.25 15.25 -13.04
N GLU A 82 22.24 16.11 -13.13
CA GLU A 82 22.15 17.31 -12.28
C GLU A 82 21.80 16.96 -10.82
N LEU A 83 22.83 16.72 -10.01
CA LEU A 83 22.68 16.34 -8.59
C LEU A 83 21.85 17.33 -7.76
N TRP A 84 21.92 18.63 -8.06
CA TRP A 84 21.23 19.65 -7.27
C TRP A 84 19.71 19.57 -7.42
N SER A 85 19.21 19.38 -8.64
CA SER A 85 17.79 19.19 -8.93
C SER A 85 17.27 17.85 -8.39
N ALA A 86 18.09 16.80 -8.47
CA ALA A 86 17.75 15.48 -7.91
C ALA A 86 17.62 15.52 -6.38
N VAL A 87 18.49 16.25 -5.67
CA VAL A 87 18.42 16.39 -4.21
C VAL A 87 17.14 17.13 -3.79
N ILE A 88 16.78 18.22 -4.46
CA ILE A 88 15.55 18.96 -4.17
C ILE A 88 14.31 18.07 -4.37
N MET A 89 14.32 17.25 -5.43
CA MET A 89 13.27 16.27 -5.67
C MET A 89 13.19 15.23 -4.56
N CYS A 90 14.31 14.64 -4.14
CA CYS A 90 14.33 13.70 -3.02
C CYS A 90 13.78 14.30 -1.72
N ILE A 91 14.15 15.54 -1.40
CA ILE A 91 13.64 16.24 -0.22
C ILE A 91 12.13 16.44 -0.32
N THR A 92 11.63 16.82 -1.50
CA THR A 92 10.19 17.02 -1.74
C THR A 92 9.42 15.71 -1.55
N ILE A 93 9.94 14.60 -2.06
CA ILE A 93 9.31 13.28 -1.92
C ILE A 93 9.34 12.81 -0.46
N ALA A 94 10.46 12.98 0.23
CA ALA A 94 10.55 12.68 1.65
C ALA A 94 9.53 13.49 2.48
N MET A 95 9.34 14.76 2.15
CA MET A 95 8.30 15.60 2.75
C MET A 95 6.90 15.07 2.47
N ILE A 96 6.58 14.65 1.24
CA ILE A 96 5.27 14.06 0.91
C ILE A 96 5.00 12.80 1.74
N LEU A 97 6.00 11.92 1.88
CA LEU A 97 5.88 10.70 2.68
C LEU A 97 5.62 11.00 4.16
N VAL A 98 6.38 11.94 4.76
CA VAL A 98 6.17 12.36 6.15
C VAL A 98 4.79 12.97 6.34
N ASN A 99 4.30 13.76 5.38
CA ASN A 99 2.94 14.30 5.42
C ASN A 99 1.88 13.19 5.36
N MET A 100 2.05 12.17 4.51
CA MET A 100 1.13 11.03 4.44
C MET A 100 1.07 10.25 5.76
N PHE A 101 2.22 9.97 6.38
CA PHE A 101 2.25 9.37 7.71
C PHE A 101 1.59 10.27 8.77
N GLY A 102 1.78 11.59 8.67
CA GLY A 102 1.13 12.58 9.53
C GLY A 102 -0.41 12.55 9.42
N VAL A 103 -0.94 12.44 8.20
CA VAL A 103 -2.39 12.33 7.97
C VAL A 103 -2.94 11.01 8.51
N MET A 104 -2.23 9.89 8.30
CA MET A 104 -2.64 8.60 8.87
C MET A 104 -2.71 8.65 10.40
N TRP A 105 -1.77 9.35 11.04
CA TRP A 105 -1.77 9.53 12.48
C TRP A 105 -2.92 10.44 12.96
N LEU A 106 -3.18 11.55 12.27
CA LEU A 106 -4.28 12.48 12.61
C LEU A 106 -5.66 11.85 12.47
N TRP A 107 -5.86 10.98 11.49
CA TRP A 107 -7.13 10.25 11.30
C TRP A 107 -7.22 8.93 12.07
N GLY A 108 -6.17 8.55 12.81
CA GLY A 108 -6.17 7.31 13.59
C GLY A 108 -6.28 6.05 12.74
N ILE A 109 -5.76 6.09 11.50
CA ILE A 109 -5.80 4.95 10.58
C ILE A 109 -4.68 3.98 10.95
N SER A 110 -5.05 2.76 11.32
CA SER A 110 -4.11 1.69 11.61
C SER A 110 -3.29 1.30 10.37
N LEU A 111 -1.99 1.07 10.57
CA LEU A 111 -1.10 0.59 9.54
C LEU A 111 -1.36 -0.91 9.28
N ASN A 112 -1.95 -1.20 8.13
CA ASN A 112 -2.23 -2.54 7.59
C ASN A 112 -1.69 -2.67 6.15
N ALA A 113 -1.61 -3.88 5.61
CA ALA A 113 -1.17 -4.15 4.25
C ALA A 113 -1.97 -3.34 3.21
N VAL A 114 -3.29 -3.22 3.39
CA VAL A 114 -4.16 -2.42 2.51
C VAL A 114 -3.80 -0.92 2.55
N SER A 115 -3.61 -0.35 3.75
CA SER A 115 -3.22 1.05 3.88
C SER A 115 -1.81 1.32 3.36
N LEU A 116 -0.90 0.35 3.48
CA LEU A 116 0.45 0.45 2.94
C LEU A 116 0.42 0.54 1.41
N VAL A 117 -0.37 -0.30 0.74
CA VAL A 117 -0.54 -0.25 -0.72
C VAL A 117 -1.13 1.11 -1.14
N ASN A 118 -2.16 1.61 -0.45
CA ASN A 118 -2.75 2.91 -0.74
C ASN A 118 -1.76 4.07 -0.53
N LEU A 119 -0.89 3.97 0.49
CA LEU A 119 0.16 4.95 0.75
C LEU A 119 1.21 4.96 -0.36
N VAL A 120 1.65 3.79 -0.82
CA VAL A 120 2.62 3.68 -1.92
C VAL A 120 2.02 4.15 -3.25
N MET A 121 0.77 3.78 -3.54
CA MET A 121 0.02 4.22 -4.73
C MET A 121 -0.12 5.75 -4.76
N SER A 122 -0.58 6.37 -3.67
CA SER A 122 -0.75 7.83 -3.60
C SER A 122 0.58 8.58 -3.69
N CYS A 123 1.65 8.02 -3.12
CA CYS A 123 3.01 8.53 -3.31
C CYS A 123 3.43 8.48 -4.78
N GLY A 124 3.15 7.40 -5.50
CA GLY A 124 3.48 7.24 -6.92
C GLY A 124 2.83 8.32 -7.78
N ILE A 125 1.53 8.56 -7.58
CA ILE A 125 0.80 9.62 -8.30
C ILE A 125 1.38 11.00 -7.98
N SER A 126 1.71 11.26 -6.72
CA SER A 126 2.31 12.54 -6.31
C SER A 126 3.67 12.78 -6.97
N VAL A 127 4.49 11.73 -7.06
CA VAL A 127 5.83 11.76 -7.67
C VAL A 127 5.76 12.01 -9.17
N GLU A 128 4.82 11.38 -9.88
CA GLU A 128 4.62 11.61 -11.32
C GLU A 128 4.45 13.11 -11.59
N PHE A 129 3.57 13.79 -10.83
CA PHE A 129 3.36 15.22 -10.98
C PHE A 129 4.61 16.06 -10.65
N CYS A 130 5.28 15.78 -9.53
CA CYS A 130 6.48 16.52 -9.14
C CYS A 130 7.62 16.36 -10.17
N SER A 131 7.79 15.16 -10.74
CA SER A 131 8.83 14.88 -11.73
C SER A 131 8.58 15.62 -13.05
N HIS A 132 7.33 15.66 -13.52
CA HIS A 132 6.97 16.38 -14.73
C HIS A 132 7.13 17.90 -14.59
N ILE A 133 6.72 18.47 -13.46
CA ILE A 133 6.91 19.91 -13.17
C ILE A 133 8.40 20.25 -13.15
N THR A 134 9.20 19.44 -12.46
CA THR A 134 10.65 19.68 -12.36
C THR A 134 11.34 19.56 -13.70
N ARG A 135 10.96 18.57 -14.52
CA ARG A 135 11.48 18.44 -15.88
C ARG A 135 11.09 19.63 -16.76
N ALA A 136 9.85 20.11 -16.69
CA ALA A 136 9.40 21.29 -17.43
C ALA A 136 10.17 22.55 -16.98
N PHE A 137 10.48 22.68 -15.69
CA PHE A 137 11.29 23.76 -15.16
C PHE A 137 12.75 23.72 -15.64
N THR A 138 13.37 22.53 -15.66
CA THR A 138 14.74 22.34 -16.14
C THR A 138 14.87 22.58 -17.65
N MET A 139 13.86 22.19 -18.44
CA MET A 139 13.86 22.35 -19.90
C MET A 139 13.45 23.74 -20.39
N SER A 140 12.90 24.60 -19.52
CA SER A 140 12.50 25.97 -19.91
C SER A 140 13.72 26.88 -20.14
N ILE A 141 13.69 27.60 -21.26
CA ILE A 141 14.76 28.49 -21.75
C ILE A 141 14.61 29.92 -21.16
N LYS A 142 13.60 30.19 -20.32
CA LYS A 142 13.36 31.55 -19.81
C LYS A 142 14.48 32.02 -18.86
N GLY A 143 14.81 33.31 -18.94
CA GLY A 143 15.97 33.90 -18.25
C GLY A 143 15.82 34.06 -16.73
N SER A 144 14.60 34.07 -16.17
CA SER A 144 14.38 34.21 -14.72
C SER A 144 13.79 32.93 -14.10
N ARG A 145 14.27 32.56 -12.91
CA ARG A 145 13.81 31.36 -12.19
C ARG A 145 12.31 31.40 -11.90
N VAL A 146 11.78 32.58 -11.57
CA VAL A 146 10.34 32.77 -11.31
C VAL A 146 9.51 32.54 -12.57
N SER A 147 9.93 33.09 -13.71
CA SER A 147 9.17 32.93 -14.96
C SER A 147 9.22 31.50 -15.50
N ARG A 148 10.33 30.77 -15.29
CA ARG A 148 10.40 29.32 -15.58
C ARG A 148 9.45 28.51 -14.69
N ALA A 149 9.35 28.85 -13.40
CA ALA A 149 8.46 28.16 -12.47
C ALA A 149 6.98 28.39 -12.83
N GLU A 150 6.62 29.63 -13.16
CA GLU A 150 5.28 29.99 -13.62
C GLU A 150 4.90 29.23 -14.90
N GLU A 151 5.79 29.18 -15.89
CA GLU A 151 5.56 28.45 -17.14
C GLU A 151 5.43 26.94 -16.93
N ALA A 152 6.34 26.35 -16.15
CA ALA A 152 6.30 24.93 -15.84
C ALA A 152 5.00 24.57 -15.10
N LEU A 153 4.57 25.40 -14.15
CA LEU A 153 3.34 25.19 -13.40
C LEU A 153 2.09 25.44 -14.24
N ALA A 154 2.06 26.43 -15.15
CA ALA A 154 0.92 26.68 -16.02
C ALA A 154 0.73 25.55 -17.06
N HIS A 155 1.83 25.08 -17.66
CA HIS A 155 1.79 24.00 -18.64
C HIS A 155 1.48 22.64 -18.01
N MET A 156 2.08 22.32 -16.87
CA MET A 156 1.80 21.06 -16.17
C MET A 156 0.49 21.12 -15.38
N GLY A 157 0.16 22.23 -14.74
CA GLY A 157 -1.07 22.39 -13.96
C GLY A 157 -2.34 22.25 -14.80
N SER A 158 -2.35 22.79 -16.02
CA SER A 158 -3.48 22.65 -16.95
C SER A 158 -3.67 21.19 -17.42
N SER A 159 -2.59 20.47 -17.70
CA SER A 159 -2.63 19.05 -18.09
C SER A 159 -3.01 18.13 -16.92
N VAL A 160 -2.60 18.46 -15.68
CA VAL A 160 -2.96 17.72 -14.47
C VAL A 160 -4.42 17.95 -14.07
N SER A 161 -4.91 19.20 -14.11
CA SER A 161 -6.31 19.51 -13.80
C SER A 161 -7.29 18.83 -14.77
N MET A 162 -6.90 18.65 -16.03
CA MET A 162 -7.70 17.93 -17.02
C MET A 162 -7.63 16.40 -16.84
N ARG A 163 -6.55 15.88 -16.23
CA ARG A 163 -6.37 14.44 -15.95
C ARG A 163 -7.01 14.00 -14.62
N GLY A 164 -7.21 14.91 -13.67
CA GLY A 164 -7.82 14.65 -12.36
C GLY A 164 -9.16 13.89 -12.36
N PRO A 165 -10.14 14.22 -13.24
CA PRO A 165 -11.41 13.50 -13.28
C PRO A 165 -11.32 12.05 -13.79
N ARG A 166 -10.22 11.63 -14.43
CA ARG A 166 -10.08 10.25 -14.95
C ARG A 166 -9.41 9.29 -13.98
N GLN A 167 -8.54 9.76 -13.09
CA GLN A 167 -7.78 8.89 -12.18
C GLN A 167 -8.59 8.48 -10.93
N GLY A 168 -9.40 9.40 -10.38
CA GLY A 168 -10.21 9.13 -9.18
C GLY A 168 -11.33 8.10 -9.38
N TYR A 169 -11.75 7.84 -10.62
CA TYR A 169 -12.76 6.83 -10.94
C TYR A 169 -12.19 5.42 -11.17
N SER A 170 -10.91 5.29 -11.50
CA SER A 170 -10.25 4.00 -11.74
C SER A 170 -9.63 3.36 -10.49
N GLU A 171 -9.46 4.12 -9.40
CA GLU A 171 -8.87 3.64 -8.14
C GLU A 171 -9.91 3.43 -7.03
N MET A 172 -11.20 3.69 -7.28
CA MET A 172 -12.23 3.16 -6.39
C MET A 172 -12.23 1.64 -6.57
N PRO A 173 -11.97 0.85 -5.51
CA PRO A 173 -12.27 -0.56 -5.57
C PRO A 173 -13.76 -0.63 -5.86
N GLU A 174 -14.14 -1.28 -6.96
CA GLU A 174 -15.49 -1.82 -7.09
C GLU A 174 -15.74 -2.66 -5.84
N PHE A 175 -16.43 -2.09 -4.87
CA PHE A 175 -17.07 -2.84 -3.81
C PHE A 175 -18.16 -3.65 -4.51
N HIS A 176 -17.80 -4.84 -5.00
CA HIS A 176 -18.76 -5.83 -5.46
C HIS A 176 -19.71 -6.11 -4.28
N PRO A 177 -21.00 -5.73 -4.36
CA PRO A 177 -21.96 -6.04 -3.32
C PRO A 177 -22.46 -7.45 -3.60
N GLU A 178 -21.64 -8.47 -3.36
CA GLU A 178 -22.04 -9.87 -3.56
C GLU A 178 -22.06 -10.69 -2.26
N CYS A 179 -22.27 -10.02 -1.13
CA CYS A 179 -22.46 -10.68 0.17
C CYS A 179 -23.60 -10.02 0.97
N LEU A 180 -24.84 -10.17 0.50
CA LEU A 180 -26.04 -10.16 1.35
C LEU A 180 -27.11 -11.11 0.78
N SER A 181 -27.03 -12.37 1.23
CA SER A 181 -27.97 -13.51 1.15
C SER A 181 -29.46 -13.15 1.45
N PRO A 182 -30.49 -13.96 1.14
CA PRO A 182 -30.52 -15.43 1.34
C PRO A 182 -31.28 -16.31 0.33
N GLU A 183 -31.06 -17.61 0.52
CA GLU A 183 -31.81 -18.75 -0.01
C GLU A 183 -33.32 -18.50 -0.14
N HIS A 184 -33.86 -18.70 -1.34
CA HIS A 184 -35.08 -19.47 -1.45
C HIS A 184 -35.00 -20.49 -2.58
N SER A 185 -35.06 -21.72 -2.11
CA SER A 185 -35.17 -23.00 -2.77
C SER A 185 -36.38 -23.10 -3.70
N SER A 186 -36.14 -23.74 -4.85
CA SER A 186 -37.00 -24.75 -5.49
C SER A 186 -38.38 -24.32 -6.01
N THR A 187 -38.50 -24.28 -7.33
CA THR A 187 -39.31 -25.22 -8.16
C THR A 187 -39.07 -24.82 -9.62
N GLU A 188 -38.50 -25.68 -10.48
CA GLU A 188 -39.25 -26.56 -11.42
C GLU A 188 -40.42 -25.83 -12.10
N SER A 189 -40.71 -25.97 -13.38
CA SER A 189 -40.20 -26.67 -14.56
C SER A 189 -41.24 -26.33 -15.65
N GLU A 190 -40.87 -26.49 -16.92
CA GLU A 190 -41.78 -26.43 -18.09
C GLU A 190 -42.29 -25.03 -18.50
N ARG A 191 -42.58 -24.70 -19.76
CA ARG A 191 -42.38 -25.30 -21.09
C ARG A 191 -43.06 -24.34 -22.08
N SER A 192 -42.40 -24.12 -23.22
CA SER A 192 -42.96 -23.84 -24.55
C SER A 192 -43.72 -22.54 -24.87
N SER A 193 -43.33 -22.02 -26.04
CA SER A 193 -44.18 -21.47 -27.11
C SER A 193 -44.40 -19.95 -27.14
N ASP A 194 -43.64 -19.31 -28.05
CA ASP A 194 -44.12 -18.36 -29.08
C ASP A 194 -45.60 -18.56 -29.50
N PRO A 195 -46.21 -17.63 -30.27
CA PRO A 195 -46.09 -16.18 -30.34
C PRO A 195 -47.50 -15.52 -30.42
N SER A 196 -47.55 -14.22 -30.76
CA SER A 196 -48.71 -13.40 -31.17
C SER A 196 -49.47 -12.62 -30.09
N ALA A 197 -49.48 -11.28 -30.21
CA ALA A 197 -50.64 -10.50 -30.64
C ALA A 197 -50.50 -9.02 -30.23
N PHE A 198 -50.60 -8.14 -31.23
CA PHE A 198 -50.73 -6.68 -31.20
C PHE A 198 -49.51 -5.80 -30.87
#